data_AF-A0AAC8TJK4-F1
#
_entry.id   AF-A0AAC8TJK4-F1
#
_cell.length_a   1.000
_cell.length_b   1.000
_cell.length_c   1.000
_cell.angle_alpha   90.00
_cell.angle_beta   90.00
_cell.angle_gamma   90.00
#
_symmetry.space_group_name_H-M   'P 1'
#
loop_
_entity.id
_entity.type
_entity.pdbx_description
1 polymer ?
#
loop_
_entity_poly.entity_id
_entity_poly.type
_entity_poly.pdbx_seq_one_letter_code
_entity_poly.pdbx_strand_id
1 'polypeptide(L)' 'MQVTSARGSVRLQAKPSMRVRPGVVFALMHSMKHLVNAATSDHVDPISAQPEYKMAAVRVERVKEGT' A
#
# COMPACT_ATOMS: atom_id res chain seq x y z
N MET A 1 -1.89 6.51 9.38
CA MET A 1 -1.29 7.08 8.15
C MET A 1 -2.22 6.83 6.98
N GLN A 2 -2.24 7.73 5.99
CA GLN A 2 -2.91 7.54 4.71
C GLN A 2 -1.83 7.13 3.70
N VAL A 3 -2.07 6.04 2.98
CA VAL A 3 -1.23 5.60 1.86
C VAL A 3 -2.04 5.77 0.60
N THR A 4 -1.54 6.56 -0.35
CA THR A 4 -2.27 6.94 -1.56
C THR A 4 -1.43 6.65 -2.80
N SER A 5 -2.01 6.00 -3.79
CA SER A 5 -1.46 5.86 -5.14
C SER A 5 -2.36 6.56 -6.15
N ALA A 6 -2.03 6.48 -7.43
CA ALA A 6 -2.92 6.91 -8.51
C ALA A 6 -4.22 6.08 -8.61
N ARG A 7 -4.28 4.90 -7.97
CA ARG A 7 -5.39 3.94 -8.05
C ARG A 7 -6.36 4.06 -6.89
N GLY A 8 -5.93 4.60 -5.76
CA GLY A 8 -6.77 4.77 -4.59
C GLY A 8 -5.96 4.99 -3.33
N SER A 9 -6.60 4.79 -2.19
CA SER A 9 -5.95 5.04 -0.90
C SER A 9 -6.45 4.14 0.21
N VAL A 10 -5.61 3.92 1.21
CA VAL A 10 -5.90 3.07 2.36
C VAL A 10 -5.36 3.70 3.65
N ARG A 11 -6.15 3.61 4.73
CA ARG A 11 -5.70 4.00 6.09
C ARG A 11 -5.06 2.82 6.77
N LEU A 12 -3.82 3.00 7.23
CA LEU A 12 -3.02 1.99 7.90
C LEU A 12 -2.37 2.54 9.17
N GLN A 13 -1.96 1.66 10.07
CA GLN A 13 -1.05 2.00 11.16
C GLN A 13 0.40 1.82 10.71
N ALA A 14 1.25 2.79 11.04
CA ALA A 14 2.67 2.74 10.72
C ALA A 14 3.43 1.97 11.80
N LYS A 15 4.34 1.07 11.40
CA LYS A 15 5.30 0.42 12.29
C LYS A 15 6.72 0.67 11.76
N PRO A 16 7.49 1.60 12.37
CA PRO A 16 8.88 1.82 11.98
C PRO A 16 9.71 0.54 12.07
N SER A 17 10.57 0.30 11.11
CA SER A 17 11.39 -0.91 11.03
C SER A 17 12.65 -0.64 10.22
N MET A 18 13.79 -1.17 10.69
CA MET A 18 15.05 -1.16 9.95
C MET A 18 15.16 -2.32 8.93
N ARG A 19 14.16 -3.22 8.88
CA ARG A 19 14.16 -4.37 7.94
C ARG A 19 13.78 -3.99 6.52
N VAL A 20 13.15 -2.83 6.34
CA VAL A 20 12.71 -2.33 5.04
C VAL A 20 13.67 -1.24 4.60
N ARG A 21 14.09 -1.27 3.33
CA ARG A 21 15.02 -0.27 2.77
C ARG A 21 14.39 1.13 2.80
N PRO A 22 15.21 2.19 2.97
CA PRO A 22 14.72 3.58 2.82
C PRO A 22 14.00 3.78 1.49
N GLY A 23 12.88 4.50 1.51
CA GLY A 23 12.05 4.76 0.33
C GLY A 23 11.10 3.61 -0.06
N VAL A 24 11.13 2.48 0.64
CA VAL A 24 10.22 1.35 0.41
C VAL A 24 9.27 1.19 1.61
N VAL A 25 8.03 0.79 1.32
CA VAL A 25 7.06 0.41 2.35
C VAL A 25 6.68 -1.05 2.22
N PHE A 26 6.30 -1.65 3.35
CA PHE A 26 5.77 -3.01 3.40
C PHE A 26 4.41 -2.99 4.09
N ALA A 27 3.44 -3.70 3.51
CA ALA A 27 2.10 -3.82 4.06
C ALA A 27 1.62 -5.29 3.97
N LEU A 28 0.82 -5.69 4.96
CA LEU A 28 0.20 -7.01 5.00
C LEU A 28 -1.13 -6.97 4.25
N MET A 29 -1.48 -8.07 3.59
CA MET A 29 -2.77 -8.24 2.89
C MET A 29 -3.81 -9.05 3.69
N HIS A 30 -3.49 -9.41 4.93
CA HIS A 30 -4.36 -10.25 5.79
C HIS A 30 -5.26 -9.38 6.68
N SER A 31 -6.12 -8.56 6.07
CA SER A 31 -7.11 -7.76 6.79
C SER A 31 -8.39 -7.60 5.97
N MET A 32 -9.54 -7.81 6.61
CA MET A 32 -10.85 -7.52 5.99
C MET A 32 -11.28 -6.06 6.15
N LYS A 33 -10.59 -5.27 6.99
CA LYS A 33 -10.91 -3.86 7.25
C LYS A 33 -9.99 -2.90 6.50
N HIS A 34 -8.71 -3.26 6.39
CA HIS A 34 -7.68 -2.44 5.78
C HIS A 34 -7.26 -3.04 4.44
N LEU A 35 -8.07 -2.79 3.41
CA LEU A 35 -7.92 -3.39 2.08
C LEU A 35 -6.76 -2.74 1.32
N VAL A 36 -5.54 -3.23 1.53
CA VAL A 36 -4.31 -2.63 0.95
C VAL A 36 -4.33 -2.61 -0.59
N ASN A 37 -5.00 -3.57 -1.22
CA ASN A 37 -5.12 -3.65 -2.67
C ASN A 37 -5.90 -2.46 -3.27
N ALA A 38 -6.60 -1.66 -2.45
CA ALA A 38 -7.18 -0.39 -2.91
C ALA A 38 -6.12 0.63 -3.38
N ALA A 39 -4.85 0.44 -3.00
CA ALA A 39 -3.74 1.27 -3.47
C ALA A 39 -2.84 0.58 -4.51
N THR A 40 -3.09 -0.69 -4.87
CA THR A 40 -2.30 -1.44 -5.86
C THR A 40 -2.87 -1.25 -7.27
N SER A 41 -2.10 -1.61 -8.30
CA SER A 41 -2.61 -1.61 -9.68
C SER A 41 -3.37 -2.90 -10.01
N ASP A 42 -4.27 -2.78 -10.97
CA ASP A 42 -4.98 -3.85 -11.68
C ASP A 42 -4.18 -4.40 -12.89
N HIS A 43 -2.93 -3.94 -13.07
CA HIS A 43 -2.07 -4.46 -14.13
C HIS A 43 -1.70 -5.92 -13.84
N VAL A 44 -1.66 -6.69 -14.92
CA VAL A 44 -1.27 -8.11 -14.91
C VAL A 44 -0.19 -8.35 -15.96
N ASP A 45 0.68 -9.32 -15.69
CA ASP A 45 1.62 -9.84 -16.66
C ASP A 45 0.85 -10.43 -17.87
N PRO A 46 1.16 -10.05 -19.11
CA PRO A 46 0.37 -10.45 -20.28
C PRO A 46 0.47 -11.94 -20.63
N ILE A 47 1.46 -12.66 -20.09
CA ILE A 47 1.67 -14.10 -20.38
C ILE A 47 1.00 -14.97 -19.33
N SER A 48 1.23 -14.66 -18.05
CA SER A 48 0.83 -15.48 -16.91
C SER A 48 -0.41 -14.97 -16.18
N ALA A 49 -0.88 -13.76 -16.51
CA ALA A 49 -1.94 -13.03 -15.80
C ALA A 49 -1.65 -12.76 -14.32
N GLN A 50 -0.39 -12.82 -13.89
CA GLN A 50 0.00 -12.52 -12.51
C GLN A 50 -0.15 -11.02 -12.20
N PRO A 51 -0.78 -10.64 -11.08
CA PRO A 51 -1.00 -9.23 -10.72
C PRO A 51 0.25 -8.55 -10.15
N GLU A 52 0.33 -7.24 -10.38
CA GLU A 52 1.40 -6.38 -9.86
C GLU A 52 1.19 -5.98 -8.38
N TYR A 53 1.34 -6.94 -7.45
CA TYR A 53 1.18 -6.62 -6.01
C TYR A 53 2.44 -6.11 -5.32
N LYS A 54 3.62 -6.33 -5.90
CA LYS A 54 4.91 -6.02 -5.27
C LYS A 54 5.48 -4.66 -5.68
N MET A 55 4.79 -3.94 -6.57
CA MET A 55 5.16 -2.62 -7.05
C MET A 55 3.94 -1.71 -7.04
N ALA A 56 4.07 -0.56 -6.37
CA ALA A 56 3.08 0.51 -6.42
C ALA A 56 3.76 1.80 -5.93
N ALA A 57 3.78 2.84 -6.77
CA ALA A 57 4.21 4.15 -6.33
C ALA A 57 3.15 4.75 -5.40
N VAL A 58 3.57 5.12 -4.19
CA VAL A 58 2.67 5.62 -3.15
C VAL A 58 3.22 6.87 -2.48
N ARG A 59 2.32 7.75 -2.07
CA ARG A 59 2.57 8.83 -1.12
C ARG A 59 2.07 8.39 0.26
N VAL A 60 2.89 8.61 1.29
CA VAL A 60 2.55 8.27 2.67
C VAL A 60 2.44 9.54 3.50
N GLU A 61 1.30 9.72 4.15
CA GLU A 61 1.00 10.94 4.90
C GLU A 61 0.52 10.63 6.32
N ARG A 62 0.90 11.46 7.28
CA ARG A 62 0.35 11.41 8.63
C ARG A 62 -1.10 11.89 8.56
N VAL A 63 -2.03 11.12 9.13
CA VAL A 63 -3.42 11.56 9.29
C VAL A 63 -3.53 12.12 10.70
N LYS A 64 -4.11 13.32 10.83
CA LYS A 64 -4.56 13.80 12.14
C LYS A 64 -5.84 13.06 12.48
N GLU A 65 -5.95 12.49 13.68
CA GLU A 65 -7.26 12.11 14.19
C GLU A 65 -8.11 13.38 14.25
N GLY A 66 -9.31 13.32 13.67
CA GLY A 66 -10.28 14.40 13.81
C GLY A 66 -10.70 14.49 15.27
N THR A 67 -10.79 15.72 15.78
CA THR A 67 -11.37 16.06 17.07
C THR A 67 -12.78 15.47 17.22
#